data_AF-A0A5E7VVF1-F1
#
_entry.id   AF-A0A5E7VVF1-F1
#
_cell.length_a   1.000
_cell.length_b   1.000
_cell.length_c   1.000
_cell.angle_alpha   90.00
_cell.angle_beta   90.00
_cell.angle_gamma   90.00
#
_symmetry.space_group_name_H-M   'P 1'
#
loop_
_entity.id
_entity.type
_entity.pdbx_description
1 polymer ?
#
loop_
_entity_poly.entity_id
_entity_poly.type
_entity_poly.pdbx_seq_one_letter_code
_entity_poly.pdbx_strand_id
1 'polypeptide(L)'
;MKTMRIQTVLAALLACVLAFTAIGAQSADPLPSWNDGKAKQAIVTFVDKVTKPDSPDFVPVPERIATFDNDGTLWSEQPLPVQLYFALDQVKALSNQHPEWKTQEPFASLLKGDLKAALAGGEHALLEIFMATHTGMTTMEFEQIVKDWIATAKNPKTGKRFTEMTYQPMLELLDYLRGNGFRTFIVSGGGIEFMRPWAEQVYGIPPDQVIGSSVKTKFELRDGKPVLVRLPELNFMDDKSDKPVGINQHIGRRPIAAFGNSRGDKEMLEYTQGGSGLRFELLVLHDDAQREFAYGPARGLPDVKLGAFPPALDEQAKKSGWTVVSMKSDWKTVFPAAQSEVTAIDILLEPDSKMLKYSDANNARLLAVFPKGFALDAEHRPHITLTQRFVRTEDLDKVYAAAERVLVGANVKAMKLEAFKYYYAPAGALGVAGICARPTPEIIKLQADIIAAVEPFTVESGPIGAFTATHDDPASDAALIQYVSTFVPKMSGENFNPHVSTGVAPRDYLDKMNAEPFQSFVFSPAGAAVYQLGPFGTAAKKLKAWDLKL
;
A
#
# COMPACT_ATOMS: atom_id res chain seq x y z
N MET A 1 -33.15 -30.21 -55.25
CA MET A 1 -33.67 -29.02 -54.55
C MET A 1 -33.50 -29.03 -53.02
N LYS A 2 -33.41 -30.17 -52.32
CA LYS A 2 -33.19 -30.21 -50.86
C LYS A 2 -31.73 -30.00 -50.42
N THR A 3 -30.76 -30.40 -51.24
CA THR A 3 -29.32 -30.30 -50.93
C THR A 3 -28.74 -28.89 -51.04
N MET A 4 -29.21 -28.07 -52.00
CA MET A 4 -28.75 -26.68 -52.14
C MET A 4 -29.16 -25.79 -50.96
N ARG A 5 -30.34 -26.01 -50.35
CA ARG A 5 -30.82 -25.19 -49.22
C ARG A 5 -30.02 -25.41 -47.93
N ILE A 6 -29.43 -26.58 -47.74
CA ILE A 6 -28.63 -26.89 -46.54
C ILE A 6 -27.24 -26.21 -46.63
N GLN A 7 -26.65 -26.13 -47.82
CA GLN A 7 -25.38 -25.44 -48.02
C GLN A 7 -25.49 -23.92 -47.87
N THR A 8 -26.62 -23.30 -48.27
CA THR A 8 -26.84 -21.85 -48.09
C THR A 8 -27.08 -21.47 -46.62
N VAL A 9 -27.71 -22.36 -45.84
CA VAL A 9 -27.94 -22.13 -44.39
C VAL A 9 -26.66 -22.36 -43.58
N LEU A 10 -25.83 -23.34 -43.93
CA LEU A 10 -24.53 -23.55 -43.28
C LEU A 10 -23.54 -22.40 -43.55
N ALA A 11 -23.52 -21.85 -44.78
CA ALA A 11 -22.67 -20.72 -45.12
C ALA A 11 -23.10 -19.42 -44.42
N ALA A 12 -24.40 -19.21 -44.23
CA ALA A 12 -24.94 -18.07 -43.48
C ALA A 12 -24.67 -18.18 -41.97
N LEU A 13 -24.74 -19.38 -41.39
CA LEU A 13 -24.36 -19.60 -39.99
C LEU A 13 -22.86 -19.43 -39.76
N LEU A 14 -22.00 -19.86 -40.70
CA LEU A 14 -20.55 -19.68 -40.58
C LEU A 14 -20.14 -18.20 -40.69
N ALA A 15 -20.83 -17.42 -41.54
CA ALA A 15 -20.63 -15.97 -41.65
C ALA A 15 -21.14 -15.20 -40.42
N CYS A 16 -22.23 -15.65 -39.78
CA CYS A 16 -22.71 -15.04 -38.52
C CYS A 16 -21.83 -15.42 -37.31
N VAL A 17 -21.23 -16.60 -37.27
CA VAL A 17 -20.29 -16.99 -36.21
C VAL A 17 -18.94 -16.27 -36.36
N LEU A 18 -18.47 -16.02 -37.59
CA LEU A 18 -17.28 -15.20 -37.85
C LEU A 18 -17.49 -13.70 -37.62
N ALA A 19 -18.74 -13.21 -37.70
CA ALA A 19 -19.09 -11.83 -37.38
C ALA A 19 -19.23 -11.57 -35.86
N PHE A 20 -19.49 -12.61 -35.05
CA PHE A 20 -19.57 -12.50 -33.59
C PHE A 20 -18.24 -12.72 -32.85
N THR A 21 -17.19 -13.20 -33.53
CA THR A 21 -15.83 -13.28 -32.96
C THR A 21 -15.01 -12.00 -33.13
N ALA A 22 -15.59 -10.97 -33.74
CA ALA A 22 -14.97 -9.64 -33.87
C ALA A 22 -15.59 -8.63 -32.89
N ILE A 23 -15.90 -9.05 -31.66
CA ILE A 23 -15.77 -8.11 -30.53
C ILE A 23 -14.26 -8.00 -30.35
N GLY A 24 -13.64 -7.09 -31.10
CA GLY A 24 -12.26 -6.72 -30.84
C GLY A 24 -12.15 -6.42 -29.36
N ALA A 25 -11.30 -7.15 -28.65
CA ALA A 25 -10.86 -6.74 -27.33
C ALA A 25 -10.30 -5.34 -27.52
N GLN A 26 -11.11 -4.33 -27.20
CA GLN A 26 -10.65 -2.96 -27.14
C GLN A 26 -9.58 -3.01 -26.06
N SER A 27 -8.30 -2.96 -26.48
CA SER A 27 -7.19 -2.87 -25.55
C SER A 27 -7.58 -1.80 -24.55
N ALA A 28 -7.61 -2.15 -23.26
CA ALA A 28 -7.83 -1.17 -22.22
C ALA A 28 -6.89 0.00 -22.47
N ASP A 29 -7.39 1.23 -22.37
CA ASP A 29 -6.59 2.43 -22.53
C ASP A 29 -5.40 2.33 -21.57
N PRO A 30 -4.14 2.27 -22.05
CA PRO A 30 -3.00 2.04 -21.19
C PRO A 30 -2.69 3.22 -20.26
N LEU A 31 -3.22 4.41 -20.58
CA LEU A 31 -2.95 5.66 -19.88
C LEU A 31 -4.27 6.44 -19.70
N PRO A 32 -5.23 5.91 -18.91
CA PRO A 32 -6.59 6.43 -18.86
C PRO A 32 -6.72 7.83 -18.26
N SER A 33 -5.85 8.20 -17.31
CA SER A 33 -5.82 9.54 -16.70
C SER A 33 -5.07 10.57 -17.55
N TRP A 34 -4.50 10.17 -18.68
CA TRP A 34 -3.93 11.09 -19.66
C TRP A 34 -5.00 11.52 -20.67
N ASN A 35 -5.06 12.81 -20.98
CA ASN A 35 -5.85 13.35 -22.09
C ASN A 35 -5.29 12.83 -23.42
N ASP A 36 -6.19 12.63 -24.38
CA ASP A 36 -5.79 12.25 -25.73
C ASP A 36 -5.12 13.45 -26.40
N GLY A 37 -3.79 13.44 -26.38
CA GLY A 37 -2.97 14.55 -26.83
C GLY A 37 -1.55 14.11 -27.20
N LYS A 38 -0.72 15.09 -27.57
CA LYS A 38 0.65 14.83 -28.07
C LYS A 38 1.50 14.07 -27.06
N ALA A 39 1.39 14.39 -25.78
CA ALA A 39 2.15 13.73 -24.72
C ALA A 39 1.84 12.22 -24.65
N LYS A 40 0.56 11.86 -24.47
CA LYS A 40 0.10 10.47 -24.45
C LYS A 40 0.51 9.71 -25.72
N GLN A 41 0.31 10.33 -26.89
CA GLN A 41 0.69 9.73 -28.17
C GLN A 41 2.20 9.49 -28.27
N ALA A 42 3.03 10.42 -27.81
CA ALA A 42 4.49 10.29 -27.84
C ALA A 42 4.97 9.13 -26.97
N ILE A 43 4.41 8.99 -25.76
CA ILE A 43 4.70 7.87 -24.84
C ILE A 43 4.32 6.53 -25.51
N VAL A 44 3.07 6.39 -25.96
CA VAL A 44 2.58 5.13 -26.56
C VAL A 44 3.37 4.78 -27.82
N THR A 45 3.66 5.78 -28.67
CA THR A 45 4.44 5.56 -29.90
C THR A 45 5.87 5.12 -29.59
N PHE A 46 6.51 5.72 -28.59
CA PHE A 46 7.85 5.32 -28.17
C PHE A 46 7.86 3.87 -27.69
N VAL A 47 6.97 3.53 -26.75
CA VAL A 47 6.88 2.18 -26.18
C VAL A 47 6.59 1.16 -27.29
N ASP A 48 5.65 1.45 -28.18
CA ASP A 48 5.32 0.60 -29.33
C ASP A 48 6.54 0.32 -30.22
N LYS A 49 7.29 1.36 -30.57
CA LYS A 49 8.49 1.24 -31.43
C LYS A 49 9.63 0.45 -30.80
N VAL A 50 9.88 0.60 -29.50
CA VAL A 50 11.00 -0.09 -28.85
C VAL A 50 10.66 -1.50 -28.38
N THR A 51 9.38 -1.90 -28.41
CA THR A 51 8.93 -3.19 -27.91
C THR A 51 8.49 -4.16 -29.00
N LYS A 52 8.10 -3.66 -30.19
CA LYS A 52 7.72 -4.47 -31.36
C LYS A 52 8.93 -5.17 -32.00
N PRO A 53 8.96 -6.52 -32.07
CA PRO A 53 10.13 -7.27 -32.57
C PRO A 53 10.57 -6.94 -34.00
N ASP A 54 9.65 -6.48 -34.85
CA ASP A 54 9.90 -6.11 -36.25
C ASP A 54 10.24 -4.63 -36.45
N SER A 55 10.23 -3.84 -35.38
CA SER A 55 10.60 -2.44 -35.42
C SER A 55 12.12 -2.26 -35.59
N PRO A 56 12.58 -1.32 -36.43
CA PRO A 56 14.00 -0.97 -36.50
C PRO A 56 14.52 -0.35 -35.20
N ASP A 57 13.62 0.12 -34.33
CA ASP A 57 13.92 0.71 -33.03
C ASP A 57 13.81 -0.31 -31.87
N PHE A 58 13.59 -1.59 -32.16
CA PHE A 58 13.41 -2.62 -31.14
C PHE A 58 14.58 -2.68 -30.14
N VAL A 59 14.24 -2.70 -28.86
CA VAL A 59 15.19 -2.84 -27.75
C VAL A 59 14.89 -4.16 -27.00
N PRO A 60 15.89 -5.03 -26.77
CA PRO A 60 15.71 -6.23 -25.96
C PRO A 60 15.28 -5.91 -24.52
N VAL A 61 14.44 -6.75 -23.92
CA VAL A 61 13.89 -6.56 -22.56
C VAL A 61 14.95 -6.16 -21.51
N PRO A 62 16.14 -6.79 -21.43
CA PRO A 62 17.17 -6.41 -20.44
C PRO A 62 17.73 -4.98 -20.59
N GLU A 63 17.53 -4.34 -21.74
CA GLU A 63 18.02 -2.99 -22.07
C GLU A 63 16.93 -1.92 -21.95
N ARG A 64 15.67 -2.30 -21.69
CA ARG A 64 14.54 -1.38 -21.52
C ARG A 64 14.56 -0.75 -20.12
N ILE A 65 15.48 0.19 -19.92
CA ILE A 65 15.63 0.91 -18.65
C ILE A 65 14.95 2.28 -18.77
N ALA A 66 14.08 2.60 -17.81
CA ALA A 66 13.46 3.91 -17.65
C ALA A 66 13.80 4.50 -16.27
N THR A 67 14.18 5.77 -16.21
CA THR A 67 14.55 6.48 -14.97
C THR A 67 13.61 7.64 -14.68
N PHE A 68 13.18 7.77 -13.44
CA PHE A 68 12.24 8.80 -12.97
C PHE A 68 12.85 9.56 -11.81
N ASP A 69 12.79 10.89 -11.81
CA ASP A 69 12.86 11.60 -10.53
C ASP A 69 11.62 11.28 -9.68
N ASN A 70 11.66 11.56 -8.38
CA ASN A 70 10.56 11.38 -7.46
C ASN A 70 9.84 12.71 -7.15
N ASP A 71 10.52 13.64 -6.48
CA ASP A 71 9.96 14.94 -6.09
C ASP A 71 9.57 15.74 -7.33
N GLY A 72 8.31 16.18 -7.41
CA GLY A 72 7.78 16.92 -8.57
C GLY A 72 7.57 16.09 -9.83
N THR A 73 7.99 14.82 -9.87
CA THR A 73 7.84 13.93 -11.04
C THR A 73 6.90 12.76 -10.80
N LEU A 74 6.99 12.09 -9.66
CA LEU A 74 6.07 11.00 -9.25
C LEU A 74 5.08 11.44 -8.16
N TRP A 75 5.43 12.47 -7.38
CA TRP A 75 4.55 13.06 -6.37
C TRP A 75 4.77 14.58 -6.20
N SER A 76 3.87 15.22 -5.44
CA SER A 76 3.95 16.64 -5.09
C SER A 76 5.15 16.96 -4.21
N GLU A 77 5.91 17.98 -4.59
CA GLU A 77 7.05 18.52 -3.83
C GLU A 77 6.79 19.91 -3.24
N GLN A 78 5.56 20.44 -3.33
CA GLN A 78 5.22 21.77 -2.83
C GLN A 78 4.39 21.71 -1.53
N PRO A 79 4.56 22.70 -0.63
CA PRO A 79 5.46 23.86 -0.75
C PRO A 79 6.92 23.58 -0.37
N LEU A 80 7.22 22.37 0.11
CA LEU A 80 8.58 21.88 0.38
C LEU A 80 8.66 20.40 -0.01
N PRO A 81 9.84 19.90 -0.42
CA PRO A 81 10.05 18.48 -0.66
C PRO A 81 9.67 17.64 0.57
N VAL A 82 9.07 16.47 0.36
CA VAL A 82 8.50 15.67 1.45
C VAL A 82 9.55 15.25 2.48
N GLN A 83 10.77 14.91 2.03
CA GLN A 83 11.85 14.55 2.94
C GLN A 83 12.28 15.72 3.83
N LEU A 84 12.09 16.97 3.39
CA LEU A 84 12.35 18.13 4.25
C LEU A 84 11.32 18.20 5.37
N TYR A 85 10.03 17.91 5.11
CA TYR A 85 9.04 17.77 6.19
C TYR A 85 9.42 16.69 7.19
N PHE A 86 9.89 15.54 6.72
CA PHE A 86 10.41 14.48 7.59
C PHE A 86 11.55 14.98 8.46
N ALA A 87 12.55 15.64 7.87
CA ALA A 87 13.68 16.18 8.61
C ALA A 87 13.25 17.22 9.66
N LEU A 88 12.27 18.08 9.34
CA LEU A 88 11.72 19.07 10.27
C LEU A 88 11.07 18.42 11.50
N ASP A 89 10.31 17.36 11.30
CA ASP A 89 9.67 16.64 12.41
C ASP A 89 10.71 15.85 13.23
N GLN A 90 11.74 15.32 12.58
CA GLN A 90 12.87 14.69 13.27
C GLN A 90 13.66 15.69 14.13
N VAL A 91 13.89 16.93 13.66
CA VAL A 91 14.52 17.98 14.49
C VAL A 91 13.73 18.21 15.76
N LYS A 92 12.39 18.27 15.68
CA LYS A 92 11.52 18.44 16.86
C LYS A 92 11.57 17.22 17.77
N ALA A 93 11.52 16.00 17.21
CA ALA A 93 11.56 14.77 17.98
C ALA A 93 12.88 14.61 18.76
N LEU A 94 13.99 15.04 18.17
CA LEU A 94 15.33 14.94 18.74
C LEU A 94 15.73 16.16 19.60
N SER A 95 14.96 17.25 19.61
CA SER A 95 15.38 18.51 20.25
C SER A 95 15.66 18.40 21.75
N ASN A 96 15.03 17.46 22.46
CA ASN A 96 15.28 17.24 23.88
C ASN A 96 16.65 16.59 24.14
N GLN A 97 17.20 15.90 23.15
CA GLN A 97 18.53 15.28 23.19
C GLN A 97 19.63 16.25 22.74
N HIS A 98 19.24 17.36 22.09
CA HIS A 98 20.13 18.38 21.52
C HIS A 98 19.81 19.79 22.07
N PRO A 99 20.12 20.09 23.34
CA PRO A 99 19.83 21.39 23.94
C PRO A 99 20.50 22.56 23.22
N GLU A 100 21.63 22.33 22.55
CA GLU A 100 22.38 23.30 21.73
C GLU A 100 21.58 23.81 20.53
N TRP A 101 20.65 23.02 19.98
CA TRP A 101 19.79 23.42 18.85
C TRP A 101 18.86 24.59 19.16
N LYS A 102 18.66 24.94 20.45
CA LYS A 102 17.89 26.13 20.83
C LYS A 102 18.55 27.44 20.39
N THR A 103 19.87 27.41 20.19
CA THR A 103 20.68 28.60 19.84
C THR A 103 21.50 28.43 18.58
N GLN A 104 21.77 27.20 18.15
CA GLN A 104 22.55 26.91 16.94
C GLN A 104 21.68 26.93 15.69
N GLU A 105 22.06 27.73 14.69
CA GLU A 105 21.44 27.69 13.36
C GLU A 105 21.96 26.49 12.54
N PRO A 106 21.15 25.92 11.61
CA PRO A 106 19.79 26.32 11.25
C PRO A 106 18.69 25.80 12.19
N PHE A 107 19.03 24.98 13.18
CA PHE A 107 18.07 24.30 14.07
C PHE A 107 17.26 25.27 14.93
N ALA A 108 17.87 26.36 15.40
CA ALA A 108 17.20 27.36 16.23
C ALA A 108 16.06 28.06 15.47
N SER A 109 16.27 28.44 14.20
CA SER A 109 15.22 28.97 13.34
C SER A 109 14.13 27.93 13.05
N LEU A 110 14.52 26.68 12.80
CA LEU A 110 13.57 25.59 12.57
C LEU A 110 12.63 25.35 13.76
N LEU A 111 13.18 25.29 14.97
CA LEU A 111 12.40 25.07 16.19
C LEU A 111 11.43 26.24 16.48
N LYS A 112 11.73 27.45 15.98
CA LYS A 112 10.85 28.62 16.04
C LYS A 112 9.81 28.68 14.90
N GLY A 113 9.87 27.74 13.95
CA GLY A 113 9.02 27.74 12.76
C GLY A 113 9.43 28.73 11.67
N ASP A 114 10.61 29.34 11.76
CA ASP A 114 11.14 30.25 10.74
C ASP A 114 11.89 29.47 9.66
N LEU A 115 11.12 28.84 8.78
CA LEU A 115 11.67 28.07 7.65
C LEU A 115 12.50 28.92 6.70
N LYS A 116 12.18 30.21 6.55
CA LYS A 116 12.92 31.11 5.66
C LYS A 116 14.32 31.36 6.19
N ALA A 117 14.45 31.64 7.49
CA ALA A 117 15.74 31.84 8.13
C ALA A 117 16.56 30.55 8.17
N ALA A 118 15.93 29.43 8.54
CA ALA A 118 16.61 28.14 8.59
C ALA A 118 17.19 27.70 7.23
N LEU A 119 16.48 27.96 6.14
CA LEU A 119 16.91 27.60 4.79
C LEU A 119 17.72 28.71 4.10
N ALA A 120 18.09 29.78 4.80
CA ALA A 120 18.85 30.89 4.23
C ALA A 120 20.26 30.47 3.78
N GLY A 121 20.84 29.46 4.43
CA GLY A 121 22.14 28.88 4.05
C GLY A 121 22.11 27.96 2.82
N GLY A 122 20.95 27.78 2.18
CA GLY A 122 20.81 26.97 0.97
C GLY A 122 21.18 25.50 1.18
N GLU A 123 21.92 24.93 0.21
CA GLU A 123 22.33 23.52 0.22
C GLU A 123 23.13 23.13 1.49
N HIS A 124 23.95 24.04 2.02
CA HIS A 124 24.72 23.77 3.24
C HIS A 124 23.82 23.58 4.47
N ALA A 125 22.83 24.45 4.66
CA ALA A 125 21.87 24.33 5.75
C ALA A 125 21.03 23.06 5.64
N LEU A 126 20.59 22.71 4.41
CA LEU A 126 19.89 21.45 4.15
C LEU A 126 20.76 20.26 4.53
N LEU A 127 22.03 20.25 4.12
CA LEU A 127 22.96 19.17 4.44
C LEU A 127 23.15 19.01 5.95
N GLU A 128 23.33 20.11 6.70
CA GLU A 128 23.44 20.07 8.17
C GLU A 128 22.20 19.46 8.84
N ILE A 129 21.00 19.87 8.41
CA ILE A 129 19.73 19.34 8.90
C ILE A 129 19.64 17.83 8.62
N PHE A 130 19.95 17.40 7.39
CA PHE A 130 19.90 16.00 7.01
C PHE A 130 20.91 15.15 7.77
N MET A 131 22.17 15.60 7.90
CA MET A 131 23.19 14.86 8.66
C MET A 131 22.77 14.69 10.12
N ALA A 132 22.23 15.74 10.74
CA ALA A 132 21.81 15.70 12.15
C ALA A 132 20.61 14.78 12.41
N THR A 133 19.70 14.63 11.44
CA THR A 133 18.43 13.91 11.64
C THR A 133 18.42 12.49 11.06
N HIS A 134 19.38 12.16 10.19
CA HIS A 134 19.39 10.89 9.44
C HIS A 134 20.58 9.98 9.77
N THR A 135 21.42 10.30 10.76
CA THR A 135 22.68 9.58 11.03
C THR A 135 22.89 9.28 12.52
N GLY A 136 23.75 8.30 12.84
CA GLY A 136 24.00 7.81 14.21
C GLY A 136 23.22 6.54 14.58
N MET A 137 22.17 6.21 13.82
CA MET A 137 21.36 5.00 13.96
C MET A 137 21.73 3.95 12.91
N THR A 138 21.21 2.74 13.08
CA THR A 138 21.27 1.69 12.06
C THR A 138 20.36 2.00 10.88
N THR A 139 20.59 1.35 9.75
CA THR A 139 19.70 1.46 8.58
C THR A 139 18.30 0.94 8.88
N MET A 140 18.17 -0.13 9.67
CA MET A 140 16.88 -0.71 10.07
C MET A 140 16.08 0.22 10.99
N GLU A 141 16.74 0.87 11.96
CA GLU A 141 16.09 1.87 12.81
C GLU A 141 15.61 3.07 11.98
N PHE A 142 16.44 3.55 11.06
CA PHE A 142 16.07 4.65 10.17
C PHE A 142 14.89 4.27 9.26
N GLU A 143 14.91 3.06 8.69
CA GLU A 143 13.81 2.53 7.88
C GLU A 143 12.49 2.53 8.66
N GLN A 144 12.50 2.06 9.91
CA GLN A 144 11.29 2.03 10.74
C GLN A 144 10.78 3.43 11.04
N ILE A 145 11.67 4.36 11.40
CA ILE A 145 11.31 5.77 11.64
C ILE A 145 10.63 6.37 10.39
N VAL A 146 11.16 6.09 9.20
CA VAL A 146 10.56 6.57 7.95
C VAL A 146 9.20 5.92 7.70
N LYS A 147 9.06 4.61 7.91
CA LYS A 147 7.78 3.88 7.75
C LYS A 147 6.69 4.45 8.67
N ASP A 148 7.03 4.67 9.93
CA ASP A 148 6.09 5.19 10.92
C ASP A 148 5.64 6.61 10.57
N TRP A 149 6.58 7.47 10.16
CA TRP A 149 6.29 8.83 9.76
C TRP A 149 5.43 8.87 8.49
N ILE A 150 5.85 8.19 7.42
CA ILE A 150 5.19 8.29 6.11
C ILE A 150 3.76 7.70 6.11
N ALA A 151 3.47 6.76 7.02
CA ALA A 151 2.14 6.16 7.16
C ALA A 151 1.06 7.19 7.56
N THR A 152 1.44 8.24 8.29
CA THR A 152 0.48 9.20 8.89
C THR A 152 0.75 10.65 8.52
N ALA A 153 1.97 10.98 8.06
CA ALA A 153 2.37 12.34 7.77
C ALA A 153 1.55 12.95 6.63
N LYS A 154 1.16 14.21 6.83
CA LYS A 154 0.28 14.95 5.93
C LYS A 154 0.94 16.23 5.46
N ASN A 155 0.67 16.60 4.22
CA ASN A 155 1.02 17.92 3.73
C ASN A 155 0.18 18.97 4.47
N PRO A 156 0.81 19.97 5.11
CA PRO A 156 0.10 20.93 5.96
C PRO A 156 -0.82 21.87 5.18
N LYS A 157 -0.59 22.05 3.87
CA LYS A 157 -1.41 22.92 3.02
C LYS A 157 -2.66 22.20 2.50
N THR A 158 -2.55 20.91 2.17
CA THR A 158 -3.64 20.14 1.56
C THR A 158 -4.39 19.25 2.55
N GLY A 159 -3.77 18.90 3.68
CA GLY A 159 -4.30 17.96 4.67
C GLY A 159 -4.29 16.50 4.23
N LYS A 160 -3.78 16.18 3.03
CA LYS A 160 -3.66 14.82 2.49
C LYS A 160 -2.40 14.14 2.99
N ARG A 161 -2.39 12.81 3.08
CA ARG A 161 -1.16 12.05 3.34
C ARG A 161 -0.19 12.26 2.17
N PHE A 162 1.12 12.29 2.42
CA PHE A 162 2.08 12.48 1.33
C PHE A 162 1.98 11.39 0.26
N THR A 163 1.72 10.14 0.65
CA THR A 163 1.51 9.01 -0.28
C THR A 163 0.22 9.09 -1.09
N GLU A 164 -0.75 9.91 -0.68
CA GLU A 164 -1.97 10.21 -1.46
C GLU A 164 -1.74 11.37 -2.45
N MET A 165 -0.57 12.01 -2.41
CA MET A 165 -0.18 13.10 -3.29
C MET A 165 0.76 12.65 -4.41
N THR A 166 0.68 11.37 -4.79
CA THR A 166 1.32 10.80 -5.98
C THR A 166 0.53 11.13 -7.24
N TYR A 167 1.18 11.17 -8.40
CA TYR A 167 0.50 11.50 -9.65
C TYR A 167 -0.09 10.26 -10.31
N GLN A 168 -1.41 10.15 -10.33
CA GLN A 168 -2.15 9.05 -10.95
C GLN A 168 -1.70 8.76 -12.39
N PRO A 169 -1.50 9.76 -13.29
CA PRO A 169 -0.99 9.53 -14.64
C PRO A 169 0.40 8.90 -14.66
N MET A 170 1.25 9.21 -13.68
CA MET A 170 2.60 8.65 -13.59
C MET A 170 2.61 7.23 -13.01
N LEU A 171 1.66 6.90 -12.12
CA LEU A 171 1.42 5.52 -11.69
C LEU A 171 1.04 4.63 -12.89
N GLU A 172 0.10 5.11 -13.71
CA GLU A 172 -0.31 4.43 -14.95
C GLU A 172 0.86 4.25 -15.93
N LEU A 173 1.71 5.27 -16.05
CA LEU A 173 2.89 5.20 -16.90
C LEU A 173 3.91 4.17 -16.41
N LEU A 174 4.15 4.11 -15.09
CA LEU A 174 5.02 3.11 -14.48
C LEU A 174 4.50 1.69 -14.76
N ASP A 175 3.20 1.46 -14.57
CA ASP A 175 2.56 0.17 -14.86
C ASP A 175 2.62 -0.18 -16.35
N TYR A 176 2.33 0.79 -17.23
CA TYR A 176 2.40 0.59 -18.67
C TYR A 176 3.80 0.21 -19.14
N LEU A 177 4.84 0.88 -18.64
CA LEU A 177 6.23 0.56 -18.96
C LEU A 177 6.61 -0.84 -18.47
N ARG A 178 6.30 -1.19 -17.22
CA ARG A 178 6.57 -2.54 -16.67
C ARG A 178 5.83 -3.63 -17.45
N GLY A 179 4.57 -3.40 -17.80
CA GLY A 179 3.77 -4.31 -18.65
C GLY A 179 4.39 -4.54 -20.03
N ASN A 180 5.24 -3.62 -20.49
CA ASN A 180 6.00 -3.71 -21.74
C ASN A 180 7.48 -4.13 -21.55
N GLY A 181 7.82 -4.67 -20.38
CA GLY A 181 9.12 -5.23 -20.08
C GLY A 181 10.20 -4.20 -19.76
N PHE A 182 9.83 -2.99 -19.36
CA PHE A 182 10.80 -2.04 -18.82
C PHE A 182 11.11 -2.32 -17.35
N ARG A 183 12.33 -2.00 -16.95
CA ARG A 183 12.70 -1.81 -15.55
C ARG A 183 12.65 -0.32 -15.22
N THR A 184 11.89 0.04 -14.21
CA THR A 184 11.61 1.43 -13.82
C THR A 184 12.40 1.78 -12.57
N PHE A 185 13.33 2.74 -12.67
CA PHE A 185 14.19 3.19 -11.59
C PHE A 185 13.80 4.58 -11.10
N ILE A 186 13.93 4.82 -9.80
CA ILE A 186 13.98 6.17 -9.24
C ILE A 186 15.42 6.67 -9.25
N VAL A 187 15.64 7.93 -9.65
CA VAL A 187 16.91 8.65 -9.63
C VAL A 187 16.65 10.07 -9.11
N SER A 188 16.88 10.28 -7.82
CA SER A 188 16.39 11.47 -7.12
C SER A 188 17.41 12.08 -6.17
N GLY A 189 17.41 13.42 -6.09
CA GLY A 189 18.21 14.14 -5.09
C GLY A 189 17.80 13.83 -3.64
N GLY A 190 16.61 13.26 -3.42
CA GLY A 190 16.17 12.78 -2.12
C GLY A 190 16.99 11.59 -1.60
N GLY A 191 16.89 11.34 -0.30
CA GLY A 191 17.62 10.27 0.38
C GLY A 191 17.17 8.88 -0.09
N ILE A 192 18.12 8.05 -0.53
CA ILE A 192 17.84 6.67 -0.97
C ILE A 192 17.12 5.85 0.12
N GLU A 193 17.58 5.93 1.37
CA GLU A 193 16.96 5.23 2.50
C GLU A 193 15.68 5.91 3.02
N PHE A 194 15.36 7.12 2.55
CA PHE A 194 14.06 7.72 2.81
C PHE A 194 13.01 7.19 1.84
N MET A 195 13.36 6.91 0.58
CA MET A 195 12.40 6.45 -0.43
C MET A 195 12.16 4.92 -0.41
N ARG A 196 13.23 4.13 -0.24
CA ARG A 196 13.17 2.66 -0.20
C ARG A 196 12.05 2.06 0.68
N PRO A 197 11.75 2.59 1.88
CA PRO A 197 10.80 1.93 2.78
C PRO A 197 9.34 1.92 2.30
N TRP A 198 8.97 2.75 1.32
CA TRP A 198 7.59 2.90 0.85
C TRP A 198 7.42 2.92 -0.67
N ALA A 199 8.49 3.16 -1.45
CA ALA A 199 8.41 3.28 -2.90
C ALA A 199 7.85 2.02 -3.60
N GLU A 200 8.14 0.82 -3.09
CA GLU A 200 7.62 -0.41 -3.69
C GLU A 200 6.10 -0.52 -3.56
N GLN A 201 5.57 -0.24 -2.37
CA GLN A 201 4.13 -0.27 -2.11
C GLN A 201 3.37 0.80 -2.93
N VAL A 202 3.99 1.97 -3.11
CA VAL A 202 3.32 3.13 -3.72
C VAL A 202 3.50 3.19 -5.24
N TYR A 203 4.68 2.83 -5.75
CA TYR A 203 5.05 2.96 -7.17
C TYR A 203 5.29 1.62 -7.87
N GLY A 204 5.35 0.50 -7.15
CA GLY A 204 5.80 -0.79 -7.68
C GLY A 204 7.29 -0.80 -8.04
N ILE A 205 8.10 0.06 -7.41
CA ILE A 205 9.55 0.15 -7.65
C ILE A 205 10.28 -0.44 -6.43
N PRO A 206 10.93 -1.61 -6.55
CA PRO A 206 11.59 -2.28 -5.43
C PRO A 206 12.86 -1.53 -4.97
N PRO A 207 13.36 -1.77 -3.74
CA PRO A 207 14.48 -1.02 -3.17
C PRO A 207 15.79 -1.03 -3.98
N ASP A 208 16.04 -2.08 -4.77
CA ASP A 208 17.21 -2.22 -5.65
C ASP A 208 17.09 -1.39 -6.95
N GLN A 209 15.91 -0.82 -7.21
CA GLN A 209 15.63 0.10 -8.31
C GLN A 209 15.44 1.54 -7.83
N VAL A 210 15.78 1.84 -6.57
CA VAL A 210 15.80 3.19 -6.02
C VAL A 210 17.24 3.68 -5.92
N ILE A 211 17.53 4.80 -6.59
CA ILE A 211 18.80 5.52 -6.55
C ILE A 211 18.52 6.91 -5.97
N GLY A 212 19.37 7.35 -5.06
CA GLY A 212 19.27 8.68 -4.51
C GLY A 212 20.46 9.06 -3.65
N SER A 213 20.41 10.25 -3.06
CA SER A 213 21.44 10.76 -2.17
C SER A 213 21.64 9.84 -0.96
N SER A 214 22.89 9.67 -0.52
CA SER A 214 23.26 8.71 0.52
C SER A 214 24.35 9.22 1.45
N VAL A 215 24.34 8.69 2.67
CA VAL A 215 25.44 8.82 3.64
C VAL A 215 26.25 7.53 3.66
N LYS A 216 27.49 7.60 4.15
CA LYS A 216 28.30 6.39 4.33
C LYS A 216 27.67 5.49 5.38
N THR A 217 27.80 4.19 5.18
CA THR A 217 27.43 3.18 6.16
C THR A 217 28.63 2.38 6.62
N LYS A 218 28.65 2.00 7.90
CA LYS A 218 29.69 1.15 8.47
C LYS A 218 29.09 -0.13 9.04
N PHE A 219 29.73 -1.25 8.72
CA PHE A 219 29.41 -2.53 9.35
C PHE A 219 29.91 -2.56 10.80
N GLU A 220 29.04 -2.93 11.73
CA GLU A 220 29.35 -3.08 13.14
C GLU A 220 28.65 -4.31 13.73
N LEU A 221 29.19 -4.83 14.83
CA LEU A 221 28.49 -5.79 15.69
C LEU A 221 27.95 -5.02 16.90
N ARG A 222 26.62 -4.91 17.03
CA ARG A 222 25.95 -4.36 18.22
C ARG A 222 25.26 -5.50 18.95
N ASP A 223 25.65 -5.75 20.21
CA ASP A 223 25.17 -6.88 21.02
C ASP A 223 25.27 -8.25 20.30
N GLY A 224 26.37 -8.42 19.55
CA GLY A 224 26.63 -9.63 18.77
C GLY A 224 25.84 -9.75 17.46
N LYS A 225 24.99 -8.77 17.11
CA LYS A 225 24.22 -8.75 15.86
C LYS A 225 24.90 -7.89 14.78
N PRO A 226 25.04 -8.39 13.54
CA PRO A 226 25.58 -7.60 12.42
C PRO A 226 24.59 -6.51 12.01
N VAL A 227 25.06 -5.27 11.97
CA VAL A 227 24.25 -4.10 11.57
C VAL A 227 25.04 -3.17 10.66
N LEU A 228 24.33 -2.34 9.89
CA LEU A 228 24.89 -1.20 9.18
C LEU A 228 24.50 0.09 9.89
N VAL A 229 25.49 0.87 10.29
CA VAL A 229 25.32 2.16 10.98
C VAL A 229 25.50 3.29 9.98
N ARG A 230 24.56 4.23 9.97
CA ARG A 230 24.56 5.43 9.13
C ARG A 230 25.50 6.47 9.75
N LEU A 231 26.56 6.83 9.04
CA LEU A 231 27.57 7.78 9.51
C LEU A 231 27.16 9.22 9.16
N PRO A 232 27.59 10.24 9.95
CA PRO A 232 27.42 11.66 9.65
C PRO A 232 28.39 12.13 8.55
N GLU A 233 28.43 11.40 7.43
CA GLU A 233 29.33 11.65 6.30
C GLU A 233 28.59 11.39 4.99
N LEU A 234 28.59 12.38 4.10
CA LEU A 234 28.01 12.25 2.76
C LEU A 234 28.75 11.17 1.96
N ASN A 235 28.01 10.27 1.33
CA ASN A 235 28.56 9.30 0.40
C ASN A 235 28.37 9.75 -1.05
N PHE A 236 27.15 10.17 -1.40
CA PHE A 236 26.80 10.58 -2.74
C PHE A 236 25.60 11.55 -2.73
N MET A 237 25.60 12.55 -3.60
CA MET A 237 24.48 13.49 -3.81
C MET A 237 23.92 13.25 -5.21
N ASP A 238 22.73 12.66 -5.34
CA ASP A 238 22.20 12.21 -6.64
C ASP A 238 21.34 13.30 -7.31
N ASP A 239 21.95 14.46 -7.59
CA ASP A 239 21.25 15.59 -8.22
C ASP A 239 22.09 16.21 -9.36
N LYS A 240 21.42 16.88 -10.30
CA LYS A 240 22.05 17.57 -11.46
C LYS A 240 22.99 16.61 -12.23
N SER A 241 24.25 16.99 -12.39
CA SER A 241 25.27 16.21 -13.10
C SER A 241 25.63 14.88 -12.45
N ASP A 242 25.27 14.69 -11.17
CA ASP A 242 25.55 13.44 -10.47
C ASP A 242 24.46 12.38 -10.75
N LYS A 243 23.26 12.74 -11.21
CA LYS A 243 22.23 11.76 -11.62
C LYS A 243 22.75 10.75 -12.66
N PRO A 244 23.41 11.17 -13.78
CA PRO A 244 24.08 10.24 -14.68
C PRO A 244 25.16 9.36 -14.04
N VAL A 245 25.86 9.87 -13.02
CA VAL A 245 26.88 9.12 -12.29
C VAL A 245 26.22 8.05 -11.42
N GLY A 246 25.14 8.38 -10.72
CA GLY A 246 24.32 7.43 -9.96
C GLY A 246 23.76 6.32 -10.85
N ILE A 247 23.19 6.69 -12.01
CA ILE A 247 22.75 5.75 -13.04
C ILE A 247 23.88 4.78 -13.44
N ASN A 248 25.07 5.30 -13.74
CA ASN A 248 26.21 4.47 -14.12
C ASN A 248 26.64 3.52 -12.98
N GLN A 249 26.70 4.01 -11.74
CA GLN A 249 27.15 3.23 -10.59
C GLN A 249 26.17 2.11 -10.21
N HIS A 250 24.87 2.39 -10.26
CA HIS A 250 23.84 1.46 -9.77
C HIS A 250 23.25 0.56 -10.87
N ILE A 251 23.06 1.09 -12.07
CA ILE A 251 22.42 0.36 -13.18
C ILE A 251 23.47 -0.25 -14.11
N GLY A 252 24.58 0.46 -14.34
CA GLY A 252 25.62 0.06 -15.31
C GLY A 252 25.14 0.09 -16.76
N ARG A 253 24.00 0.73 -17.03
CA ARG A 253 23.40 0.85 -18.37
C ARG A 253 22.79 2.23 -18.53
N ARG A 254 22.89 2.78 -19.74
CA ARG A 254 22.21 4.02 -20.11
C ARG A 254 20.71 3.77 -20.28
N PRO A 255 19.83 4.57 -19.66
CA PRO A 255 18.39 4.48 -19.88
C PRO A 255 18.02 4.72 -21.34
N ILE A 256 16.86 4.21 -21.75
CA ILE A 256 16.24 4.56 -23.03
C ILE A 256 15.09 5.55 -22.87
N ALA A 257 14.62 5.77 -21.64
CA ALA A 257 13.64 6.80 -21.30
C ALA A 257 13.97 7.47 -19.96
N ALA A 258 13.77 8.78 -19.86
CA ALA A 258 13.97 9.54 -18.64
C ALA A 258 12.86 10.57 -18.40
N PHE A 259 12.44 10.69 -17.14
CA PHE A 259 11.32 11.49 -16.70
C PHE A 259 11.76 12.37 -15.51
N GLY A 260 11.51 13.67 -15.60
CA GLY A 260 11.85 14.65 -14.56
C GLY A 260 10.88 15.82 -14.54
N ASN A 261 11.19 16.88 -13.79
CA ASN A 261 10.38 18.10 -13.75
C ASN A 261 11.20 19.39 -13.57
N SER A 262 12.48 19.29 -13.20
CA SER A 262 13.24 20.44 -12.72
C SER A 262 14.59 20.62 -13.42
N ARG A 263 15.29 21.72 -13.11
CA ARG A 263 16.68 21.89 -13.54
C ARG A 263 17.59 20.75 -13.06
N GLY A 264 17.29 20.10 -11.94
CA GLY A 264 18.06 18.96 -11.41
C GLY A 264 18.08 17.75 -12.35
N ASP A 265 17.10 17.63 -13.25
CA ASP A 265 16.97 16.46 -14.13
C ASP A 265 17.67 16.62 -15.48
N LYS A 266 18.06 17.83 -15.84
CA LYS A 266 18.56 18.16 -17.18
C LYS A 266 19.65 17.19 -17.64
N GLU A 267 20.67 16.94 -16.82
CA GLU A 267 21.77 16.06 -17.17
C GLU A 267 21.35 14.58 -17.25
N MET A 268 20.36 14.13 -16.48
CA MET A 268 19.76 12.78 -16.61
C MET A 268 19.05 12.62 -17.97
N LEU A 269 18.29 13.64 -18.39
CA LEU A 269 17.62 13.66 -19.69
C LEU A 269 18.65 13.70 -20.84
N GLU A 270 19.66 14.58 -20.76
CA GLU A 270 20.74 14.68 -21.75
C GLU A 270 21.54 13.37 -21.85
N TYR A 271 21.83 12.74 -20.72
CA TYR A 271 22.51 11.45 -20.69
C TYR A 271 21.65 10.36 -21.36
N THR A 272 20.36 10.30 -21.10
CA THR A 272 19.47 9.34 -21.78
C THR A 272 19.44 9.58 -23.29
N GLN A 273 19.24 10.84 -23.70
CA GLN A 273 19.13 11.24 -25.10
C GLN A 273 20.40 10.99 -25.92
N GLY A 274 21.57 11.12 -25.31
CA GLY A 274 22.86 10.90 -25.97
C GLY A 274 23.17 9.44 -26.34
N GLY A 275 22.27 8.49 -26.04
CA GLY A 275 22.41 7.09 -26.44
C GLY A 275 22.04 6.82 -27.90
N SER A 276 22.42 5.64 -28.40
CA SER A 276 22.11 5.21 -29.77
C SER A 276 20.72 4.56 -29.89
N GLY A 277 20.00 4.83 -30.98
CA GLY A 277 18.64 4.34 -31.20
C GLY A 277 17.59 5.27 -30.60
N LEU A 278 16.31 4.88 -30.65
CA LEU A 278 15.23 5.73 -30.18
C LEU A 278 15.29 5.99 -28.67
N ARG A 279 15.10 7.24 -28.26
CA ARG A 279 15.11 7.70 -26.87
C ARG A 279 13.89 8.55 -26.56
N PHE A 280 13.54 8.63 -25.28
CA PHE A 280 12.38 9.38 -24.83
C PHE A 280 12.66 10.18 -23.56
N GLU A 281 12.51 11.49 -23.68
CA GLU A 281 12.69 12.42 -22.56
C GLU A 281 11.37 13.16 -22.29
N LEU A 282 11.00 13.23 -21.01
CA LEU A 282 9.78 13.89 -20.56
C LEU A 282 10.04 14.78 -19.34
N LEU A 283 9.48 15.99 -19.38
CA LEU A 283 9.42 16.90 -18.25
C LEU A 283 7.97 17.19 -17.84
N VAL A 284 7.68 17.11 -16.55
CA VAL A 284 6.40 17.53 -15.96
C VAL A 284 6.43 19.04 -15.73
N LEU A 285 5.47 19.76 -16.31
CA LEU A 285 5.22 21.18 -16.06
C LEU A 285 4.06 21.33 -15.08
N HIS A 286 4.35 21.92 -13.93
CA HIS A 286 3.41 22.21 -12.86
C HIS A 286 2.67 23.54 -13.12
N ASP A 287 1.62 23.50 -13.94
CA ASP A 287 0.85 24.67 -14.37
C ASP A 287 -0.62 24.67 -13.91
N ASP A 288 -0.94 23.85 -12.90
CA ASP A 288 -2.32 23.63 -12.43
C ASP A 288 -2.51 24.00 -10.94
N ALA A 289 -2.67 25.29 -10.67
CA ALA A 289 -2.94 25.79 -9.32
C ALA A 289 -4.32 25.37 -8.75
N GLN A 290 -5.21 24.77 -9.55
CA GLN A 290 -6.53 24.37 -9.08
C GLN A 290 -6.51 22.94 -8.52
N ARG A 291 -5.82 22.03 -9.20
CA ARG A 291 -5.76 20.60 -8.83
C ARG A 291 -4.46 20.24 -8.10
N GLU A 292 -3.42 21.03 -8.27
CA GLU A 292 -2.07 20.88 -7.69
C GLU A 292 -1.57 22.28 -7.28
N PHE A 293 -0.34 22.62 -7.68
CA PHE A 293 0.33 23.90 -7.54
C PHE A 293 0.72 24.37 -8.97
N ALA A 294 1.01 25.66 -9.08
CA ALA A 294 1.57 26.23 -10.30
C ALA A 294 2.87 26.94 -9.96
N TYR A 295 3.99 26.44 -10.49
CA TYR A 295 5.33 26.92 -10.14
C TYR A 295 6.39 26.56 -11.19
N GLY A 296 7.58 27.16 -11.04
CA GLY A 296 8.71 26.99 -11.95
C GLY A 296 8.65 28.05 -13.04
N PRO A 297 9.55 29.07 -13.03
CA PRO A 297 9.32 30.35 -13.71
C PRO A 297 9.23 30.30 -15.24
N ALA A 298 9.43 29.13 -15.85
CA ALA A 298 9.05 28.91 -17.24
C ALA A 298 7.59 29.31 -17.49
N ARG A 299 7.34 29.87 -18.69
CA ARG A 299 6.00 30.24 -19.16
C ARG A 299 5.24 31.21 -18.24
N GLY A 300 5.95 31.98 -17.41
CA GLY A 300 5.37 33.03 -16.56
C GLY A 300 4.78 32.53 -15.24
N LEU A 301 5.07 31.30 -14.83
CA LEU A 301 4.65 30.77 -13.52
C LEU A 301 5.50 31.36 -12.38
N PRO A 302 5.06 31.25 -11.11
CA PRO A 302 5.82 31.72 -9.95
C PRO A 302 7.18 31.02 -9.79
N ASP A 303 8.19 31.78 -9.38
CA ASP A 303 9.51 31.24 -9.05
C ASP A 303 9.53 30.55 -7.68
N VAL A 304 10.35 29.51 -7.56
CA VAL A 304 10.53 28.72 -6.33
C VAL A 304 12.01 28.40 -6.12
N LYS A 305 12.42 28.24 -4.86
CA LYS A 305 13.83 27.96 -4.54
C LYS A 305 14.25 26.51 -4.82
N LEU A 306 13.30 25.57 -4.73
CA LEU A 306 13.51 24.13 -4.89
C LEU A 306 12.53 23.60 -5.94
N GLY A 307 12.96 22.65 -6.77
CA GLY A 307 12.11 22.05 -7.81
C GLY A 307 11.83 22.95 -9.01
N ALA A 308 12.56 24.06 -9.17
CA ALA A 308 12.25 25.04 -10.22
C ALA A 308 12.41 24.46 -11.63
N PHE A 309 11.40 24.68 -12.47
CA PHE A 309 11.44 24.55 -13.93
C PHE A 309 11.74 25.93 -14.54
N PRO A 310 13.00 26.28 -14.87
CA PRO A 310 13.34 27.60 -15.37
C PRO A 310 13.05 27.78 -16.88
N PRO A 311 12.92 29.02 -17.39
CA PRO A 311 12.78 29.29 -18.82
C PRO A 311 13.89 28.63 -19.67
N ALA A 312 15.13 28.59 -19.18
CA ALA A 312 16.23 27.95 -19.88
C ALA A 312 16.02 26.44 -20.10
N LEU A 313 15.33 25.75 -19.18
CA LEU A 313 14.99 24.34 -19.33
C LEU A 313 13.86 24.15 -20.36
N ASP A 314 12.87 25.06 -20.40
CA ASP A 314 11.79 25.04 -21.40
C ASP A 314 12.35 25.22 -22.81
N GLU A 315 13.30 26.14 -22.97
CA GLU A 315 14.00 26.35 -24.24
C GLU A 315 14.88 25.15 -24.63
N GLN A 316 15.56 24.52 -23.67
CA GLN A 316 16.33 23.31 -23.90
C GLN A 316 15.44 22.14 -24.35
N ALA A 317 14.27 21.98 -23.71
CA ALA A 317 13.29 20.96 -24.07
C ALA A 317 12.79 21.15 -25.51
N LYS A 318 12.44 22.40 -25.90
CA LYS A 318 12.05 22.73 -27.29
C LYS A 318 13.16 22.42 -28.28
N LYS A 319 14.41 22.83 -27.98
CA LYS A 319 15.56 22.61 -28.87
C LYS A 319 15.89 21.12 -29.05
N SER A 320 15.75 20.35 -27.98
CA SER A 320 16.15 18.94 -27.94
C SER A 320 14.99 17.98 -28.22
N GLY A 321 13.79 18.50 -28.46
CA GLY A 321 12.60 17.68 -28.72
C GLY A 321 12.09 16.90 -27.51
N TRP A 322 12.42 17.33 -26.29
CA TRP A 322 11.89 16.70 -25.08
C TRP A 322 10.40 16.98 -24.94
N THR A 323 9.64 15.98 -24.50
CA THR A 323 8.20 16.14 -24.26
C THR A 323 7.99 16.94 -22.98
N VAL A 324 7.31 18.08 -23.06
CA VAL A 324 6.88 18.83 -21.85
C VAL A 324 5.39 18.60 -21.65
N VAL A 325 5.04 17.97 -20.54
CA VAL A 325 3.66 17.62 -20.16
C VAL A 325 3.08 18.73 -19.29
N SER A 326 1.99 19.35 -19.72
CA SER A 326 1.20 20.27 -18.90
C SER A 326 0.30 19.47 -17.97
N MET A 327 0.51 19.55 -16.66
CA MET A 327 -0.43 18.95 -15.70
C MET A 327 -1.87 19.40 -15.97
N LYS A 328 -2.05 20.69 -16.26
CA LYS A 328 -3.36 21.28 -16.51
C LYS A 328 -4.06 20.70 -17.75
N SER A 329 -3.31 20.52 -18.82
CA SER A 329 -3.89 20.23 -20.15
C SER A 329 -3.80 18.76 -20.54
N ASP A 330 -2.77 18.04 -20.08
CA ASP A 330 -2.49 16.68 -20.50
C ASP A 330 -2.99 15.63 -19.49
N TRP A 331 -3.31 16.02 -18.25
CA TRP A 331 -3.85 15.09 -17.24
C TRP A 331 -5.32 15.36 -16.96
N LYS A 332 -6.15 14.31 -17.00
CA LYS A 332 -7.56 14.30 -16.58
C LYS A 332 -7.68 14.36 -15.06
N THR A 333 -6.81 13.60 -14.40
CA THR A 333 -6.75 13.45 -12.94
C THR A 333 -5.31 13.66 -12.51
N VAL A 334 -5.07 14.42 -11.43
CA VAL A 334 -3.72 14.64 -10.90
C VAL A 334 -3.38 13.57 -9.87
N PHE A 335 -4.11 13.56 -8.76
CA PHE A 335 -3.91 12.59 -7.67
C PHE A 335 -4.90 11.43 -7.79
N PRO A 336 -4.54 10.21 -7.33
CA PRO A 336 -5.49 9.12 -7.19
C PRO A 336 -6.72 9.57 -6.40
N ALA A 337 -7.87 8.95 -6.69
CA ALA A 337 -9.01 9.09 -5.80
C ALA A 337 -8.58 8.68 -4.38
N ALA A 338 -9.01 9.43 -3.36
CA ALA A 338 -8.70 9.09 -1.98
C ALA A 338 -9.09 7.63 -1.76
N GLN A 339 -8.13 6.78 -1.40
CA GLN A 339 -8.42 5.42 -1.03
C GLN A 339 -9.25 5.50 0.25
N SER A 340 -10.51 5.09 0.19
CA SER A 340 -11.38 5.13 1.37
C SER A 340 -10.66 4.44 2.51
N GLU A 341 -10.65 5.06 3.70
CA GLU A 341 -10.12 4.38 4.88
C GLU A 341 -10.73 2.98 4.97
N VAL A 342 -9.94 2.00 5.37
CA VAL A 342 -10.36 0.61 5.43
C VAL A 342 -10.43 0.19 6.89
N THR A 343 -11.49 -0.52 7.27
CA THR A 343 -11.64 -1.15 8.57
C THR A 343 -11.62 -2.66 8.40
N ALA A 344 -10.78 -3.36 9.15
CA ALA A 344 -10.79 -4.82 9.24
C ALA A 344 -11.89 -5.24 10.23
N ILE A 345 -12.91 -5.97 9.78
CA ILE A 345 -14.07 -6.31 10.59
C ILE A 345 -14.24 -7.82 10.78
N ASP A 346 -14.88 -8.19 11.89
CA ASP A 346 -15.48 -9.50 12.15
C ASP A 346 -16.99 -9.34 12.31
N ILE A 347 -17.78 -10.10 11.54
CA ILE A 347 -19.22 -10.27 11.77
C ILE A 347 -19.43 -11.63 12.42
N LEU A 348 -20.01 -11.62 13.61
CA LEU A 348 -20.03 -12.77 14.50
C LEU A 348 -21.36 -12.99 15.22
N LEU A 349 -21.54 -14.20 15.73
CA LEU A 349 -22.61 -14.57 16.66
C LEU A 349 -22.09 -14.58 18.10
N GLU A 350 -22.87 -13.98 19.01
CA GLU A 350 -22.64 -14.03 20.44
C GLU A 350 -23.37 -15.26 21.02
N PRO A 351 -22.68 -16.25 21.62
CA PRO A 351 -23.30 -17.45 22.13
C PRO A 351 -24.07 -17.20 23.44
N ASP A 352 -25.03 -18.07 23.78
CA ASP A 352 -25.77 -18.01 25.03
C ASP A 352 -24.94 -18.32 26.29
N SER A 353 -25.54 -18.06 27.45
CA SER A 353 -24.92 -18.27 28.77
C SER A 353 -24.46 -19.71 29.01
N LYS A 354 -25.05 -20.70 28.32
CA LYS A 354 -24.65 -22.09 28.46
C LYS A 354 -23.31 -22.31 27.78
N MET A 355 -23.16 -21.91 26.52
CA MET A 355 -21.87 -22.00 25.83
C MET A 355 -20.81 -21.13 26.53
N LEU A 356 -21.16 -19.92 27.00
CA LEU A 356 -20.23 -19.08 27.77
C LEU A 356 -19.67 -19.82 29.00
N LYS A 357 -20.54 -20.49 29.79
CA LYS A 357 -20.10 -21.27 30.95
C LYS A 357 -19.09 -22.38 30.57
N TYR A 358 -19.31 -23.09 29.47
CA TYR A 358 -18.37 -24.13 29.00
C TYR A 358 -17.07 -23.51 28.48
N SER A 359 -17.14 -22.37 27.79
CA SER A 359 -15.98 -21.63 27.32
C SER A 359 -15.13 -21.12 28.49
N ASP A 360 -15.74 -20.57 29.55
CA ASP A 360 -15.04 -20.10 30.74
C ASP A 360 -14.32 -21.24 31.48
N ALA A 361 -15.01 -22.37 31.66
CA ALA A 361 -14.41 -23.56 32.26
C ALA A 361 -13.22 -24.07 31.44
N ASN A 362 -13.34 -24.05 30.11
CA ASN A 362 -12.26 -24.47 29.23
C ASN A 362 -11.10 -23.48 29.21
N ASN A 363 -11.38 -22.18 29.23
CA ASN A 363 -10.37 -21.14 29.31
C ASN A 363 -9.58 -21.22 30.62
N ALA A 364 -10.26 -21.39 31.75
CA ALA A 364 -9.59 -21.60 33.04
C ALA A 364 -8.68 -22.83 33.02
N ARG A 365 -9.13 -23.93 32.40
CA ARG A 365 -8.32 -25.14 32.21
C ARG A 365 -7.09 -24.88 31.35
N LEU A 366 -7.22 -24.14 30.24
CA LEU A 366 -6.11 -23.82 29.34
C LEU A 366 -5.11 -22.86 29.99
N LEU A 367 -5.56 -21.84 30.70
CA LEU A 367 -4.72 -20.90 31.44
C LEU A 367 -3.93 -21.58 32.57
N ALA A 368 -4.49 -22.63 33.19
CA ALA A 368 -3.75 -23.42 34.19
C ALA A 368 -2.53 -24.14 33.59
N VAL A 369 -2.57 -24.50 32.31
CA VAL A 369 -1.50 -25.20 31.59
C VAL A 369 -0.55 -24.22 30.91
N PHE A 370 -1.10 -23.14 30.34
CA PHE A 370 -0.35 -22.09 29.67
C PHE A 370 -0.82 -20.71 30.16
N PRO A 371 -0.29 -20.22 31.30
CA PRO A 371 -0.71 -18.94 31.89
C PRO A 371 -0.47 -17.71 31.02
N LYS A 372 0.31 -17.85 29.95
CA LYS A 372 0.57 -16.79 28.96
C LYS A 372 -0.47 -16.74 27.84
N GLY A 373 -1.49 -17.60 27.86
CA GLY A 373 -2.63 -17.53 26.93
C GLY A 373 -3.52 -16.33 27.21
N PHE A 374 -4.59 -16.16 26.42
CA PHE A 374 -5.57 -15.11 26.66
C PHE A 374 -6.66 -15.56 27.64
N ALA A 375 -7.14 -14.64 28.47
CA ALA A 375 -8.35 -14.79 29.25
C ALA A 375 -9.57 -14.38 28.41
N LEU A 376 -10.73 -14.98 28.66
CA LEU A 376 -11.98 -14.52 28.06
C LEU A 376 -12.46 -13.25 28.78
N ASP A 377 -12.27 -12.10 28.15
CA ASP A 377 -12.52 -10.76 28.71
C ASP A 377 -13.15 -9.82 27.67
N ALA A 378 -13.03 -8.49 27.86
CA ALA A 378 -13.58 -7.50 26.93
C ALA A 378 -12.84 -7.53 25.58
N GLU A 379 -11.56 -7.88 25.60
CA GLU A 379 -10.65 -7.95 24.46
C GLU A 379 -10.70 -9.31 23.73
N HIS A 380 -11.15 -10.38 24.42
CA HIS A 380 -11.31 -11.73 23.88
C HIS A 380 -12.69 -12.31 24.18
N ARG A 381 -13.72 -11.66 23.63
CA ARG A 381 -15.10 -12.10 23.82
C ARG A 381 -15.33 -13.46 23.18
N PRO A 382 -15.99 -14.43 23.84
CA PRO A 382 -16.41 -15.67 23.18
C PRO A 382 -17.41 -15.38 22.06
N HIS A 383 -17.14 -15.88 20.85
CA HIS A 383 -17.98 -15.66 19.67
C HIS A 383 -17.83 -16.78 18.65
N ILE A 384 -18.74 -16.85 17.68
CA ILE A 384 -18.60 -17.64 16.45
C ILE A 384 -18.48 -16.66 15.28
N THR A 385 -17.32 -16.59 14.66
CA THR A 385 -17.07 -15.78 13.46
C THR A 385 -17.88 -16.31 12.28
N LEU A 386 -18.65 -15.44 11.61
CA LEU A 386 -19.30 -15.75 10.33
C LEU A 386 -18.39 -15.32 9.18
N THR A 387 -17.83 -14.09 9.23
CA THR A 387 -16.87 -13.63 8.22
C THR A 387 -15.93 -12.57 8.79
N GLN A 388 -14.69 -12.59 8.32
CA GLN A 388 -13.73 -11.50 8.49
C GLN A 388 -13.38 -10.90 7.13
N ARG A 389 -13.42 -9.56 7.02
CA ARG A 389 -13.20 -8.83 5.76
C ARG A 389 -12.58 -7.47 6.02
N PHE A 390 -11.90 -6.94 5.02
CA PHE A 390 -11.65 -5.51 4.91
C PHE A 390 -12.84 -4.83 4.24
N VAL A 391 -13.35 -3.78 4.86
CA VAL A 391 -14.44 -2.96 4.31
C VAL A 391 -14.04 -1.50 4.27
N ARG A 392 -14.60 -0.74 3.32
CA ARG A 392 -14.44 0.72 3.33
C ARG A 392 -15.12 1.27 4.58
N THR A 393 -14.39 2.03 5.39
CA THR A 393 -14.86 2.63 6.65
C THR A 393 -16.09 3.50 6.43
N GLU A 394 -16.15 4.23 5.32
CA GLU A 394 -17.33 5.04 4.94
C GLU A 394 -18.59 4.21 4.65
N ASP A 395 -18.43 2.92 4.33
CA ASP A 395 -19.54 2.00 4.03
C ASP A 395 -20.00 1.20 5.26
N LEU A 396 -19.43 1.42 6.45
CA LEU A 396 -19.75 0.66 7.67
C LEU A 396 -21.25 0.65 7.99
N ASP A 397 -21.94 1.78 7.87
CA ASP A 397 -23.40 1.84 8.11
C ASP A 397 -24.19 0.97 7.11
N LYS A 398 -23.71 0.86 5.86
CA LYS A 398 -24.33 0.00 4.85
C LYS A 398 -24.04 -1.47 5.13
N VAL A 399 -22.82 -1.79 5.58
CA VAL A 399 -22.45 -3.13 6.06
C VAL A 399 -23.37 -3.54 7.22
N TYR A 400 -23.59 -2.65 8.19
CA TYR A 400 -24.47 -2.94 9.32
C TYR A 400 -25.90 -3.23 8.86
N ALA A 401 -26.45 -2.39 7.99
CA ALA A 401 -27.80 -2.58 7.47
C ALA A 401 -27.93 -3.87 6.64
N ALA A 402 -26.90 -4.23 5.87
CA ALA A 402 -26.90 -5.46 5.08
C ALA A 402 -26.87 -6.71 5.97
N ALA A 403 -25.96 -6.74 6.95
CA ALA A 403 -25.85 -7.83 7.92
C ALA A 403 -27.12 -7.98 8.76
N GLU A 404 -27.70 -6.88 9.25
CA GLU A 404 -28.94 -6.89 10.04
C GLU A 404 -30.10 -7.57 9.31
N ARG A 405 -30.30 -7.27 8.03
CA ARG A 405 -31.37 -7.88 7.21
C ARG A 405 -31.22 -9.39 7.14
N VAL A 406 -30.00 -9.89 6.95
CA VAL A 406 -29.71 -11.33 6.90
C VAL A 406 -29.94 -11.96 8.27
N LEU A 407 -29.40 -11.36 9.35
CA LEU A 407 -29.52 -11.87 10.71
C LEU A 407 -30.99 -11.95 11.19
N VAL A 408 -31.80 -10.94 10.87
CA VAL A 408 -33.24 -10.93 11.16
C VAL A 408 -33.95 -11.99 10.32
N GLY A 409 -33.67 -12.05 9.01
CA GLY A 409 -34.29 -13.02 8.10
C GLY A 409 -33.99 -14.48 8.45
N ALA A 410 -32.83 -14.76 9.03
CA ALA A 410 -32.42 -16.09 9.45
C ALA A 410 -32.94 -16.51 10.85
N ASN A 411 -33.64 -15.63 11.57
CA ASN A 411 -34.12 -15.87 12.94
C ASN A 411 -33.04 -16.48 13.86
N VAL A 412 -31.88 -15.83 13.93
CA VAL A 412 -30.67 -16.33 14.59
C VAL A 412 -30.89 -16.75 16.05
N LYS A 413 -31.79 -16.09 16.81
CA LYS A 413 -32.11 -16.47 18.20
C LYS A 413 -32.90 -17.77 18.32
N ALA A 414 -33.58 -18.21 17.26
CA ALA A 414 -34.29 -19.49 17.23
C ALA A 414 -33.39 -20.68 16.90
N MET A 415 -32.20 -20.43 16.33
CA MET A 415 -31.24 -21.48 15.96
C MET A 415 -30.82 -22.31 17.17
N LYS A 416 -30.74 -23.63 16.97
CA LYS A 416 -30.22 -24.59 17.95
C LYS A 416 -28.96 -25.22 17.39
N LEU A 417 -27.83 -24.92 18.02
CA LEU A 417 -26.52 -25.43 17.64
C LEU A 417 -26.09 -26.48 18.65
N GLU A 418 -25.44 -27.55 18.18
CA GLU A 418 -24.88 -28.59 19.04
C GLU A 418 -23.36 -28.40 19.15
N ALA A 419 -22.87 -28.08 20.34
CA ALA A 419 -21.46 -28.21 20.64
C ALA A 419 -21.10 -29.70 20.73
N PHE A 420 -20.09 -30.17 20.00
CA PHE A 420 -19.84 -31.61 19.85
C PHE A 420 -18.39 -32.06 20.02
N LYS A 421 -17.41 -31.16 20.00
CA LYS A 421 -16.00 -31.51 20.22
C LYS A 421 -15.16 -30.31 20.64
N TYR A 422 -14.00 -30.61 21.22
CA TYR A 422 -12.85 -29.70 21.21
C TYR A 422 -12.11 -29.77 19.86
N TYR A 423 -11.43 -28.69 19.53
CA TYR A 423 -10.57 -28.56 18.37
C TYR A 423 -9.45 -27.55 18.68
N TYR A 424 -8.36 -27.58 17.93
CA TYR A 424 -7.43 -26.45 17.91
C TYR A 424 -6.89 -26.16 16.50
N ALA A 425 -6.68 -24.88 16.21
CA ALA A 425 -5.92 -24.43 15.06
C ALA A 425 -4.43 -24.39 15.43
N PRO A 426 -3.52 -25.04 14.68
CA PRO A 426 -2.10 -25.07 15.01
C PRO A 426 -1.43 -23.71 14.78
N ALA A 427 -0.58 -23.29 15.73
CA ALA A 427 0.22 -22.08 15.70
C ALA A 427 1.65 -22.38 16.20
N GLY A 428 2.49 -22.93 15.32
CA GLY A 428 3.83 -23.39 15.66
C GLY A 428 3.81 -24.54 16.68
N ALA A 429 4.45 -24.33 17.83
CA ALA A 429 4.46 -25.27 18.96
C ALA A 429 3.20 -25.18 19.85
N LEU A 430 2.38 -24.14 19.65
CA LEU A 430 1.13 -23.91 20.35
C LEU A 430 -0.07 -24.19 19.43
N GLY A 431 -1.27 -24.15 19.99
CA GLY A 431 -2.51 -24.14 19.24
C GLY A 431 -3.56 -23.25 19.90
N VAL A 432 -4.42 -22.65 19.08
CA VAL A 432 -5.61 -21.92 19.54
C VAL A 432 -6.75 -22.92 19.68
N ALA A 433 -7.14 -23.22 20.92
CA ALA A 433 -8.17 -24.18 21.24
C ALA A 433 -9.56 -23.55 21.18
N GLY A 434 -10.56 -24.37 20.86
CA GLY A 434 -11.95 -23.95 20.85
C GLY A 434 -12.94 -25.10 21.01
N ILE A 435 -14.20 -24.71 21.21
CA ILE A 435 -15.35 -25.61 21.24
C ILE A 435 -16.09 -25.47 19.90
N CYS A 436 -16.18 -26.57 19.15
CA CYS A 436 -16.87 -26.58 17.85
C CYS A 436 -18.36 -26.79 18.00
N ALA A 437 -19.14 -25.98 17.29
CA ALA A 437 -20.52 -26.27 16.94
C ALA A 437 -20.55 -27.21 15.73
N ARG A 438 -21.49 -28.14 15.68
CA ARG A 438 -21.69 -29.00 14.52
C ARG A 438 -22.16 -28.13 13.35
N PRO A 439 -21.49 -28.15 12.18
CA PRO A 439 -21.97 -27.45 11.01
C PRO A 439 -23.34 -28.00 10.62
N THR A 440 -24.34 -27.11 10.51
CA THR A 440 -25.67 -27.41 10.00
C THR A 440 -25.90 -26.66 8.69
N PRO A 441 -26.80 -27.14 7.80
CA PRO A 441 -27.17 -26.38 6.60
C PRO A 441 -27.64 -24.95 6.92
N GLU A 442 -28.28 -24.75 8.07
CA GLU A 442 -28.77 -23.45 8.53
C GLU A 442 -27.63 -22.47 8.82
N ILE A 443 -26.62 -22.84 9.62
CA ILE A 443 -25.51 -21.92 9.95
C ILE A 443 -24.55 -21.74 8.76
N ILE A 444 -24.38 -22.76 7.90
CA ILE A 444 -23.62 -22.64 6.66
C ILE A 444 -24.30 -21.66 5.71
N LYS A 445 -25.63 -21.75 5.57
CA LYS A 445 -26.41 -20.79 4.76
C LYS A 445 -26.32 -19.39 5.34
N LEU A 446 -26.46 -19.22 6.67
CA LEU A 446 -26.30 -17.92 7.33
C LEU A 446 -24.94 -17.29 7.01
N GLN A 447 -23.86 -18.07 7.07
CA GLN A 447 -22.52 -17.59 6.73
C GLN A 447 -22.45 -17.11 5.28
N ALA A 448 -22.94 -17.93 4.34
CA ALA A 448 -22.94 -17.59 2.91
C ALA A 448 -23.77 -16.33 2.62
N ASP A 449 -24.95 -16.20 3.24
CA ASP A 449 -25.82 -15.03 3.07
C ASP A 449 -25.16 -13.76 3.62
N ILE A 450 -24.48 -13.83 4.77
CA ILE A 450 -23.73 -12.70 5.33
C ILE A 450 -22.59 -12.29 4.41
N ILE A 451 -21.79 -13.26 3.94
CA ILE A 451 -20.68 -13.01 3.00
C ILE A 451 -21.21 -12.30 1.75
N ALA A 452 -22.27 -12.83 1.13
CA ALA A 452 -22.87 -12.24 -0.07
C ALA A 452 -23.44 -10.84 0.17
N ALA A 453 -24.07 -10.60 1.34
CA ALA A 453 -24.68 -9.33 1.66
C ALA A 453 -23.67 -8.20 1.87
N VAL A 454 -22.47 -8.51 2.38
CA VAL A 454 -21.44 -7.50 2.67
C VAL A 454 -20.43 -7.33 1.53
N GLU A 455 -20.36 -8.28 0.60
CA GLU A 455 -19.42 -8.28 -0.54
C GLU A 455 -19.30 -6.92 -1.26
N PRO A 456 -20.39 -6.18 -1.58
CA PRO A 456 -20.28 -4.91 -2.30
C PRO A 456 -19.49 -3.82 -1.55
N PHE A 457 -19.32 -3.96 -0.24
CA PHE A 457 -18.66 -2.98 0.64
C PHE A 457 -17.20 -3.32 0.94
N THR A 458 -16.73 -4.47 0.44
CA THR A 458 -15.41 -5.00 0.77
C THR A 458 -14.32 -4.47 -0.16
N VAL A 459 -13.08 -4.61 0.30
CA VAL A 459 -11.86 -4.46 -0.50
C VAL A 459 -10.99 -5.70 -0.31
N GLU A 460 -10.10 -5.98 -1.26
CA GLU A 460 -9.30 -7.22 -1.24
C GLU A 460 -8.33 -7.29 -0.06
N SER A 461 -7.75 -6.16 0.34
CA SER A 461 -6.76 -6.04 1.41
C SER A 461 -6.84 -4.65 2.08
N GLY A 462 -6.16 -4.48 3.21
CA GLY A 462 -6.08 -3.21 3.93
C GLY A 462 -4.75 -3.05 4.68
N PRO A 463 -4.37 -1.81 5.05
CA PRO A 463 -3.17 -1.57 5.84
C PRO A 463 -3.33 -2.07 7.28
N ILE A 464 -2.24 -2.23 8.02
CA ILE A 464 -2.30 -2.62 9.44
C ILE A 464 -3.09 -1.61 10.30
N GLY A 465 -3.14 -0.34 9.87
CA GLY A 465 -3.99 0.68 10.50
C GLY A 465 -5.51 0.41 10.39
N ALA A 466 -5.95 -0.59 9.62
CA ALA A 466 -7.33 -1.04 9.57
C ALA A 466 -7.75 -1.83 10.82
N PHE A 467 -6.77 -2.33 11.59
CA PHE A 467 -6.95 -3.05 12.86
C PHE A 467 -6.89 -2.08 14.04
N THR A 468 -7.24 -2.53 15.25
CA THR A 468 -7.22 -1.65 16.44
C THR A 468 -5.81 -1.33 16.95
N ALA A 469 -4.81 -2.13 16.60
CA ALA A 469 -3.40 -1.95 16.97
C ALA A 469 -2.49 -2.77 16.04
N THR A 470 -1.21 -2.40 15.98
CA THR A 470 -0.13 -3.12 15.28
C THR A 470 0.54 -4.15 16.20
N HIS A 471 1.35 -5.05 15.64
CA HIS A 471 2.32 -5.85 16.42
C HIS A 471 3.68 -5.14 16.52
N ASP A 472 4.53 -5.63 17.43
CA ASP A 472 5.95 -5.25 17.49
C ASP A 472 6.76 -5.84 16.31
N ASP A 473 6.22 -6.86 15.62
CA ASP A 473 6.86 -7.56 14.50
C ASP A 473 6.07 -7.35 13.19
N PRO A 474 6.64 -6.64 12.19
CA PRO A 474 5.99 -6.40 10.90
C PRO A 474 5.63 -7.67 10.11
N ALA A 475 6.35 -8.79 10.31
CA ALA A 475 6.00 -10.05 9.65
C ALA A 475 4.67 -10.60 10.17
N SER A 476 4.39 -10.39 11.45
CA SER A 476 3.11 -10.75 12.08
C SER A 476 1.96 -9.88 11.56
N ASP A 477 2.20 -8.59 11.34
CA ASP A 477 1.23 -7.69 10.69
C ASP A 477 0.88 -8.14 9.26
N ALA A 478 1.91 -8.46 8.46
CA ALA A 478 1.70 -8.97 7.10
C ALA A 478 0.92 -10.30 7.07
N ALA A 479 1.23 -11.21 8.00
CA ALA A 479 0.51 -12.47 8.12
C ALA A 479 -0.96 -12.28 8.50
N LEU A 480 -1.26 -11.35 9.41
CA LEU A 480 -2.62 -10.99 9.79
C LEU A 480 -3.41 -10.41 8.62
N ILE A 481 -2.82 -9.45 7.90
CA ILE A 481 -3.43 -8.85 6.70
C ILE A 481 -3.76 -9.94 5.68
N GLN A 482 -2.81 -10.85 5.44
CA GLN A 482 -3.02 -11.96 4.51
C GLN A 482 -4.11 -12.94 4.99
N TYR A 483 -4.18 -13.21 6.30
CA TYR A 483 -5.21 -14.03 6.89
C TYR A 483 -6.61 -13.46 6.65
N VAL A 484 -6.83 -12.16 6.94
CA VAL A 484 -8.13 -11.50 6.70
C VAL A 484 -8.45 -11.40 5.21
N SER A 485 -7.46 -11.06 4.37
CA SER A 485 -7.62 -10.99 2.91
C SER A 485 -8.06 -12.32 2.31
N THR A 486 -7.62 -13.44 2.90
CA THR A 486 -7.93 -14.80 2.42
C THR A 486 -8.95 -15.55 3.27
N PHE A 487 -9.63 -14.87 4.19
CA PHE A 487 -10.55 -15.51 5.14
C PHE A 487 -11.70 -16.22 4.42
N VAL A 488 -12.46 -15.52 3.58
CA VAL A 488 -13.63 -16.09 2.87
C VAL A 488 -13.26 -17.31 2.03
N PRO A 489 -12.26 -17.27 1.12
CA PRO A 489 -11.93 -18.45 0.32
C PRO A 489 -11.40 -19.64 1.15
N LYS A 490 -10.86 -19.40 2.36
CA LYS A 490 -10.28 -20.47 3.20
C LYS A 490 -11.18 -20.99 4.31
N MET A 491 -12.13 -20.19 4.81
CA MET A 491 -12.86 -20.43 6.06
C MET A 491 -14.38 -20.45 5.89
N SER A 492 -14.88 -20.56 4.65
CA SER A 492 -16.32 -20.60 4.34
C SER A 492 -16.76 -21.90 3.66
N GLY A 493 -18.07 -22.11 3.61
CA GLY A 493 -18.68 -23.26 2.93
C GLY A 493 -18.26 -24.59 3.54
N GLU A 494 -17.69 -25.49 2.74
CA GLU A 494 -17.19 -26.80 3.20
C GLU A 494 -16.04 -26.68 4.21
N ASN A 495 -15.29 -25.57 4.18
CA ASN A 495 -14.22 -25.29 5.13
C ASN A 495 -14.70 -24.55 6.38
N PHE A 496 -16.00 -24.23 6.47
CA PHE A 496 -16.54 -23.53 7.63
C PHE A 496 -16.54 -24.43 8.87
N ASN A 497 -15.76 -24.03 9.86
CA ASN A 497 -15.70 -24.67 11.17
C ASN A 497 -16.26 -23.71 12.22
N PRO A 498 -17.57 -23.68 12.50
CA PRO A 498 -18.15 -22.78 13.50
C PRO A 498 -17.66 -23.19 14.89
N HIS A 499 -16.91 -22.31 15.55
CA HIS A 499 -16.31 -22.58 16.84
C HIS A 499 -16.24 -21.33 17.70
N VAL A 500 -16.15 -21.54 19.01
CA VAL A 500 -15.79 -20.51 19.98
C VAL A 500 -14.36 -20.78 20.44
N SER A 501 -13.46 -19.82 20.18
CA SER A 501 -12.09 -19.88 20.69
C SER A 501 -12.07 -19.69 22.20
N THR A 502 -11.33 -20.54 22.90
CA THR A 502 -11.34 -20.62 24.36
C THR A 502 -9.96 -20.47 25.00
N GLY A 503 -8.87 -20.43 24.24
CA GLY A 503 -7.53 -20.17 24.79
C GLY A 503 -6.40 -20.73 23.93
N VAL A 504 -5.18 -20.70 24.48
CA VAL A 504 -3.96 -21.20 23.82
C VAL A 504 -3.27 -22.19 24.75
N ALA A 505 -2.74 -23.29 24.19
CA ALA A 505 -1.90 -24.23 24.93
C ALA A 505 -0.89 -24.95 24.02
N PRO A 506 0.12 -25.62 24.59
CA PRO A 506 1.02 -26.51 23.86
C PRO A 506 0.27 -27.61 23.11
N ARG A 507 0.72 -27.95 21.91
CA ARG A 507 0.03 -28.90 21.03
C ARG A 507 -0.09 -30.30 21.61
N ASP A 508 0.92 -30.76 22.35
CA ASP A 508 0.89 -32.08 23.00
C ASP A 508 -0.20 -32.17 24.09
N TYR A 509 -0.52 -31.07 24.75
CA TYR A 509 -1.66 -30.97 25.64
C TYR A 509 -2.98 -30.97 24.87
N LEU A 510 -3.05 -30.18 23.79
CA LEU A 510 -4.26 -30.06 22.98
C LEU A 510 -4.62 -31.34 22.22
N ASP A 511 -3.62 -32.12 21.80
CA ASP A 511 -3.82 -33.42 21.17
C ASP A 511 -4.47 -34.41 22.16
N LYS A 512 -4.04 -34.40 23.43
CA LYS A 512 -4.66 -35.20 24.51
C LYS A 512 -6.08 -34.71 24.79
N MET A 513 -6.27 -33.40 24.89
CA MET A 513 -7.57 -32.79 25.14
C MET A 513 -8.59 -33.09 24.01
N ASN A 514 -8.16 -33.09 22.75
CA ASN A 514 -9.01 -33.45 21.62
C ASN A 514 -9.39 -34.94 21.61
N ALA A 515 -8.61 -35.81 22.26
CA ALA A 515 -8.90 -37.24 22.38
C ALA A 515 -9.86 -37.56 23.55
N GLU A 516 -10.17 -36.58 24.41
CA GLU A 516 -11.08 -36.77 25.53
C GLU A 516 -12.54 -36.88 25.07
N PRO A 517 -13.39 -37.66 25.77
CA PRO A 517 -14.82 -37.66 25.52
C PRO A 517 -15.41 -36.25 25.70
N PHE A 518 -16.11 -35.76 24.68
CA PHE A 518 -16.81 -34.48 24.74
C PHE A 518 -18.30 -34.71 25.04
N GLN A 519 -18.79 -34.18 26.15
CA GLN A 519 -20.22 -34.20 26.44
C GLN A 519 -20.93 -33.15 25.56
N SER A 520 -21.62 -33.62 24.53
CA SER A 520 -22.33 -32.73 23.61
C SER A 520 -23.45 -31.96 24.31
N PHE A 521 -23.65 -30.70 23.92
CA PHE A 521 -24.71 -29.86 24.47
C PHE A 521 -25.27 -28.90 23.43
N VAL A 522 -26.59 -28.69 23.51
CA VAL A 522 -27.27 -27.68 22.68
C VAL A 522 -27.14 -26.30 23.31
N PHE A 523 -26.86 -25.30 22.49
CA PHE A 523 -26.84 -23.87 22.80
C PHE A 523 -27.48 -23.08 21.65
N SER A 524 -27.76 -21.79 21.88
CA SER A 524 -28.30 -20.88 20.86
C SER A 524 -27.44 -19.61 20.77
N PRO A 525 -27.41 -18.93 19.62
CA PRO A 525 -26.94 -17.55 19.57
C PRO A 525 -27.84 -16.65 20.43
N ALA A 526 -27.24 -15.87 21.33
CA ALA A 526 -27.91 -14.84 22.12
C ALA A 526 -27.94 -13.48 21.41
N GLY A 527 -27.05 -13.25 20.46
CA GLY A 527 -26.93 -12.00 19.71
C GLY A 527 -26.01 -12.12 18.52
N ALA A 528 -25.80 -10.99 17.84
CA ALA A 528 -24.84 -10.85 16.77
C ALA A 528 -24.24 -9.44 16.81
N ALA A 529 -23.02 -9.30 16.32
CA ALA A 529 -22.30 -8.04 16.35
C ALA A 529 -21.30 -7.91 15.19
N VAL A 530 -20.87 -6.68 14.96
CA VAL A 530 -19.69 -6.33 14.15
C VAL A 530 -18.63 -5.77 15.07
N TYR A 531 -17.42 -6.29 14.95
CA TYR A 531 -16.23 -5.83 15.66
C TYR A 531 -15.17 -5.38 14.67
N GLN A 532 -14.36 -4.39 15.05
CA GLN A 532 -13.07 -4.14 14.42
C GLN A 532 -12.08 -5.16 14.97
N LEU A 533 -11.31 -5.75 14.05
CA LEU A 533 -10.30 -6.75 14.37
C LEU A 533 -9.11 -6.15 15.10
N GLY A 534 -8.63 -6.87 16.11
CA GLY A 534 -7.38 -6.57 16.81
C GLY A 534 -6.15 -7.20 16.16
N PRO A 535 -4.96 -6.99 16.73
CA PRO A 535 -3.69 -7.49 16.18
C PRO A 535 -3.71 -9.01 16.01
N PHE A 536 -4.41 -9.78 16.85
CA PHE A 536 -4.45 -11.25 16.70
C PHE A 536 -5.65 -11.77 15.90
N GLY A 537 -6.30 -10.92 15.10
CA GLY A 537 -7.55 -11.27 14.42
C GLY A 537 -8.73 -11.48 15.38
N THR A 538 -8.64 -10.90 16.59
CA THR A 538 -9.64 -10.98 17.64
C THR A 538 -10.73 -9.94 17.45
N ALA A 539 -11.94 -10.23 17.93
CA ALA A 539 -13.03 -9.28 18.02
C ALA A 539 -12.75 -8.22 19.12
N ALA A 540 -11.90 -7.23 18.82
CA ALA A 540 -11.31 -6.33 19.82
C ALA A 540 -12.17 -5.11 20.15
N LYS A 541 -12.70 -4.39 19.15
CA LYS A 541 -13.52 -3.18 19.37
C LYS A 541 -14.91 -3.36 18.79
N LYS A 542 -15.93 -3.42 19.66
CA LYS A 542 -17.34 -3.53 19.22
C LYS A 542 -17.72 -2.27 18.43
N LEU A 543 -18.16 -2.45 17.19
CA LEU A 543 -18.62 -1.39 16.31
C LEU A 543 -20.15 -1.30 16.30
N LYS A 544 -20.82 -2.45 16.19
CA LYS A 544 -22.27 -2.58 16.16
C LYS A 544 -22.69 -3.85 16.88
N ALA A 545 -23.79 -3.80 17.61
CA ALA A 545 -24.50 -4.99 18.07
C ALA A 545 -25.98 -4.85 17.75
N TRP A 546 -26.63 -5.97 17.48
CA TRP A 546 -28.07 -6.02 17.23
C TRP A 546 -28.78 -6.75 18.35
N ASP A 547 -29.78 -6.10 18.93
CA ASP A 547 -30.78 -6.80 19.73
C ASP A 547 -31.84 -7.39 18.79
N LEU A 548 -31.53 -8.58 18.27
CA LEU A 548 -32.42 -9.32 17.38
C LEU A 548 -33.67 -9.73 18.18
N LYS A 549 -34.76 -8.95 18.12
CA LYS A 549 -36.01 -9.34 18.79
C LYS A 549 -36.58 -10.60 18.12
N LEU A 550 -37.20 -11.46 18.94
CA LEU A 550 -37.93 -12.65 18.48
C LEU A 550 -39.11 -12.28 17.58
#